data_AF-A0A6C0C447-F1
#
_entry.id   AF-A0A6C0C447-F1
#
_cell.length_a   1.000
_cell.length_b   1.000
_cell.length_c   1.000
_cell.angle_alpha   90.00
_cell.angle_beta   90.00
_cell.angle_gamma   90.00
#
_symmetry.space_group_name_H-M   'P 1'
#
loop_
_entity.id
_entity.type
_entity.pdbx_description
1 polymer ?
#
loop_
_entity_poly.entity_id
_entity_poly.type
_entity_poly.pdbx_seq_one_letter_code
_entity_poly.pdbx_strand_id
1 'polypeptide(L)'
;MDAHKIIIGVVIVVLIYLLYLYFFGSNSTVLVGVHETSQEIRIDQGSLAPGSTQNFTYSIWVYVSNWNAGNEKIIFQRPCGSGFCPKMAFDPNMNNVTVTLATYPSGSGAPTTAQCSIENVPLQTWTNLIMTLNGNALDCYLDGKLVRTCLMPGVPNVSNAGTLVLTPNNQSFQGYTGNFQYFKRAVNPREAYSIYKEGYGGSNWLSNMFNKYRIKLAFMKDNQEVNSLEI
;
A
#
# COMPACT_ATOMS: atom_id res chain seq x y z
N MET A 1 13.39 2.55 -45.45
CA MET A 1 13.66 2.97 -44.05
C MET A 1 14.50 1.88 -43.41
N ASP A 2 15.73 2.19 -42.99
CA ASP A 2 16.63 1.21 -42.37
C ASP A 2 16.05 0.66 -41.06
N ALA A 3 15.97 -0.66 -40.96
CA ALA A 3 15.54 -1.35 -39.73
C ALA A 3 16.36 -0.91 -38.51
N HIS A 4 17.63 -0.55 -38.72
CA HIS A 4 18.53 -0.03 -37.69
C HIS A 4 18.03 1.29 -37.08
N LYS A 5 17.49 2.21 -37.89
CA LYS A 5 16.94 3.49 -37.40
C LYS A 5 15.62 3.30 -36.66
N ILE A 6 14.82 2.30 -37.05
CA ILE A 6 13.58 1.94 -36.36
C ILE A 6 13.91 1.34 -34.98
N ILE A 7 14.88 0.43 -34.90
CA ILE A 7 15.31 -0.19 -33.63
C ILE A 7 15.85 0.86 -32.66
N ILE A 8 16.71 1.78 -33.11
CA ILE A 8 17.22 2.88 -32.27
C ILE A 8 16.08 3.77 -31.77
N GLY A 9 15.11 4.09 -32.63
CA GLY A 9 13.92 4.87 -32.23
C GLY A 9 13.10 4.17 -31.13
N VAL A 10 12.87 2.86 -31.27
CA VAL A 10 12.15 2.07 -30.25
C VAL A 10 12.92 2.03 -28.92
N VAL A 11 14.24 1.82 -28.96
CA VAL A 11 15.08 1.79 -27.75
C VAL A 11 15.06 3.14 -27.02
N ILE A 12 15.09 4.26 -27.75
CA ILE A 12 15.00 5.60 -27.16
C ILE A 12 13.64 5.82 -26.49
N VAL A 13 12.53 5.43 -27.14
CA VAL A 13 11.18 5.54 -26.55
C VAL A 13 11.07 4.69 -25.28
N VAL A 14 11.61 3.46 -25.30
CA VAL A 14 11.66 2.60 -24.10
C VAL A 14 12.49 3.25 -23.00
N LEU A 15 13.69 3.79 -23.31
CA LEU A 15 14.53 4.49 -22.34
C LEU A 15 13.85 5.71 -21.72
N ILE A 16 13.15 6.53 -22.52
CA ILE A 16 12.39 7.69 -22.04
C ILE A 16 11.24 7.23 -21.14
N TYR A 17 10.54 6.15 -21.49
CA TYR A 17 9.49 5.56 -20.67
C TYR A 17 10.04 5.03 -19.33
N LEU A 18 11.21 4.37 -19.34
CA LEU A 18 11.89 3.91 -18.13
C LEU A 18 12.34 5.07 -17.25
N LEU A 19 12.87 6.15 -17.85
CA LEU A 19 13.20 7.38 -17.14
C LEU A 19 11.96 8.04 -16.54
N TYR A 20 10.84 8.07 -17.26
CA TYR A 20 9.58 8.58 -16.74
C TYR A 20 9.12 7.76 -15.52
N LEU A 21 9.15 6.43 -15.60
CA LEU A 21 8.80 5.57 -14.46
C LEU A 21 9.77 5.73 -13.27
N TYR A 22 11.06 5.95 -13.54
CA TYR A 22 12.06 6.19 -12.49
C TYR A 22 11.86 7.53 -11.77
N PHE A 23 11.56 8.60 -12.52
CA PHE A 23 11.36 9.94 -11.96
C PHE A 23 9.97 10.17 -11.35
N PHE A 24 8.93 9.55 -11.92
CA PHE A 24 7.54 9.73 -11.49
C PHE A 24 6.97 8.51 -10.74
N GLY A 25 7.78 7.48 -10.51
CA GLY A 25 7.41 6.34 -9.69
C GLY A 25 7.21 6.74 -8.23
N SER A 26 6.14 6.23 -7.62
CA SER A 26 5.82 6.45 -6.21
C SER A 26 6.88 5.75 -5.35
N ASN A 27 7.90 6.47 -4.89
CA ASN A 27 8.98 5.90 -4.07
C ASN A 27 8.48 5.54 -2.66
N SER A 28 7.95 4.33 -2.49
CA SER A 28 7.62 3.77 -1.18
C SER A 28 8.89 3.35 -0.45
N THR A 29 9.00 3.69 0.83
CA THR A 29 10.16 3.36 1.68
C THR A 29 10.14 1.94 2.24
N VAL A 30 8.96 1.32 2.30
CA VAL A 30 8.79 -0.09 2.66
C VAL A 30 7.76 -0.66 1.70
N LEU A 31 8.04 -1.86 1.18
CA LEU A 31 7.18 -2.60 0.29
C LEU A 31 7.08 -4.05 0.77
N VAL A 32 5.87 -4.52 1.07
CA VAL A 32 5.60 -5.94 1.31
C VAL A 32 4.68 -6.45 0.22
N GLY A 33 5.08 -7.55 -0.42
CA GLY A 33 4.34 -8.20 -1.50
C GLY A 33 3.08 -8.93 -1.03
N VAL A 34 2.48 -9.68 -1.94
CA VAL A 34 1.28 -10.47 -1.66
C VAL A 34 1.59 -11.58 -0.65
N HIS A 35 0.77 -11.68 0.39
CA HIS A 35 0.82 -12.77 1.37
C HIS A 35 -0.55 -13.04 1.98
N GLU A 36 -0.70 -14.23 2.54
CA GLU A 36 -1.88 -14.63 3.29
C GLU A 36 -1.93 -13.96 4.65
N THR A 37 -3.13 -13.60 5.09
CA THR A 37 -3.36 -12.97 6.40
C THR A 37 -3.15 -13.89 7.58
N SER A 38 -2.98 -15.19 7.34
CA SER A 38 -2.60 -16.21 8.33
C SER A 38 -1.14 -16.11 8.75
N GLN A 39 -0.32 -15.37 8.01
CA GLN A 39 1.10 -15.15 8.27
C GLN A 39 1.31 -13.72 8.76
N GLU A 40 1.56 -13.55 10.05
CA GLU A 40 1.93 -12.26 10.62
C GLU A 40 3.29 -11.79 10.10
N ILE A 41 3.36 -10.55 9.62
CA ILE A 41 4.61 -9.90 9.21
C ILE A 41 4.94 -8.77 10.17
N ARG A 42 6.19 -8.75 10.64
CA ARG A 42 6.73 -7.69 11.50
C ARG A 42 7.66 -6.79 10.71
N ILE A 43 7.39 -5.49 10.74
CA ILE A 43 8.22 -4.47 10.08
C ILE A 43 8.90 -3.64 11.17
N ASP A 44 10.23 -3.61 11.13
CA ASP A 44 11.04 -2.92 12.13
C ASP A 44 10.74 -1.42 12.19
N GLN A 45 10.86 -0.86 13.39
CA GLN A 45 10.63 0.57 13.64
C GLN A 45 11.54 1.46 12.78
N GLY A 46 12.79 1.06 12.55
CA GLY A 46 13.76 1.82 11.75
C GLY A 46 13.38 1.92 10.27
N SER A 47 12.75 0.88 9.71
CA SER A 47 12.21 0.88 8.34
C SER A 47 11.05 1.85 8.18
N LEU A 48 10.35 2.16 9.27
CA LEU A 48 9.21 3.08 9.33
C LEU A 48 9.55 4.38 10.05
N ALA A 49 10.81 4.81 9.99
CA ALA A 49 11.23 6.08 10.58
C ALA A 49 10.34 7.22 10.06
N PRO A 50 9.76 8.05 10.95
CA PRO A 50 8.98 9.21 10.53
C PRO A 50 9.87 10.17 9.73
N GLY A 51 9.29 10.86 8.76
CA GLY A 51 9.99 11.92 8.01
C GLY A 51 10.31 13.12 8.90
N SER A 52 10.98 14.13 8.33
CA SER A 52 11.20 15.42 9.00
C SER A 52 9.89 16.15 9.32
N THR A 53 8.87 15.90 8.50
CA THR A 53 7.47 16.26 8.76
C THR A 53 6.77 15.06 9.42
N GLN A 54 5.90 15.28 10.40
CA GLN A 54 5.07 14.20 11.00
C GLN A 54 4.00 13.63 10.03
N ASN A 55 4.15 13.89 8.74
CA ASN A 55 3.29 13.43 7.67
C ASN A 55 3.75 12.04 7.22
N PHE A 56 2.80 11.16 6.96
CA PHE A 56 3.10 9.83 6.46
C PHE A 56 1.89 9.24 5.73
N THR A 57 2.16 8.25 4.88
CA THR A 57 1.13 7.52 4.15
C THR A 57 1.35 6.03 4.30
N TYR A 58 0.26 5.29 4.52
CA TYR A 58 0.20 3.84 4.38
C TYR A 58 -0.76 3.49 3.25
N SER A 59 -0.34 2.62 2.35
CA SER A 59 -1.19 2.02 1.30
C SER A 59 -1.13 0.51 1.43
N ILE A 60 -2.26 -0.16 1.25
CA ILE A 60 -2.34 -1.62 1.27
C ILE A 60 -3.47 -2.09 0.37
N TRP A 61 -3.24 -3.22 -0.29
CA TRP A 61 -4.30 -3.98 -0.94
C TRP A 61 -4.80 -5.05 0.00
N VAL A 62 -6.12 -5.20 0.07
CA VAL A 62 -6.78 -6.24 0.85
C VAL A 62 -7.73 -7.03 -0.04
N TYR A 63 -7.75 -8.34 0.15
CA TYR A 63 -8.74 -9.24 -0.41
C TYR A 63 -9.33 -10.05 0.73
N VAL A 64 -10.57 -9.76 1.12
CA VAL A 64 -11.27 -10.52 2.16
C VAL A 64 -12.01 -11.68 1.51
N SER A 65 -11.54 -12.90 1.74
CA SER A 65 -12.12 -14.11 1.12
C SER A 65 -13.38 -14.58 1.84
N ASN A 66 -13.41 -14.44 3.16
CA ASN A 66 -14.52 -14.86 4.00
C ASN A 66 -14.75 -13.85 5.14
N TRP A 67 -16.02 -13.52 5.38
CA TRP A 67 -16.42 -12.55 6.40
C TRP A 67 -17.16 -13.24 7.54
N ASN A 68 -16.62 -13.12 8.75
CA ASN A 68 -17.25 -13.58 9.98
C ASN A 68 -17.48 -12.41 10.94
N ALA A 69 -18.67 -12.29 11.51
CA ALA A 69 -18.95 -11.26 12.52
C ALA A 69 -18.31 -11.62 13.88
N GLY A 70 -18.13 -10.62 14.75
CA GLY A 70 -17.88 -10.82 16.18
C GLY A 70 -16.57 -10.25 16.71
N ASN A 71 -15.53 -10.12 15.89
CA ASN A 71 -14.25 -9.51 16.29
C ASN A 71 -13.77 -8.51 15.25
N GLU A 72 -13.14 -7.43 15.73
CA GLU A 72 -12.35 -6.51 14.91
C GLU A 72 -11.29 -7.32 14.15
N LYS A 73 -11.08 -7.00 12.88
CA LYS A 73 -10.08 -7.68 12.03
C LYS A 73 -8.99 -6.72 11.65
N ILE A 74 -7.85 -6.83 12.31
CA ILE A 74 -6.73 -5.92 12.17
C ILE A 74 -6.02 -6.17 10.84
N ILE A 75 -5.97 -5.15 9.98
CA ILE A 75 -5.18 -5.19 8.76
C ILE A 75 -3.72 -4.96 9.12
N PHE A 76 -3.43 -3.86 9.81
CA PHE A 76 -2.12 -3.62 10.42
C PHE A 76 -2.25 -2.74 11.66
N GLN A 77 -1.26 -2.83 12.54
CA GLN A 77 -1.18 -1.99 13.73
C GLN A 77 0.26 -1.66 14.08
N ARG A 78 0.47 -0.44 14.55
CA ARG A 78 1.75 0.00 15.12
C ARG A 78 1.49 0.54 16.52
N PRO A 79 1.89 -0.16 17.60
CA PRO A 79 1.66 0.31 18.96
C PRO A 79 2.55 1.51 19.30
N CYS A 80 2.07 2.41 20.14
CA CYS A 80 2.84 3.54 20.68
C CYS A 80 2.31 3.93 22.07
N GLY A 81 3.08 3.60 23.11
CA GLY A 81 2.63 3.79 24.50
C GLY A 81 1.31 3.05 24.76
N SER A 82 0.27 3.78 25.19
CA SER A 82 -1.07 3.25 25.44
C SER A 82 -2.01 3.23 24.22
N GLY A 83 -1.54 3.66 23.04
CA GLY A 83 -2.35 3.76 21.83
C GLY A 83 -1.68 3.19 20.58
N PHE A 84 -2.14 3.65 19.40
CA PHE A 84 -1.65 3.20 18.09
C PHE A 84 -1.17 4.36 17.22
N CYS A 85 -0.13 4.13 16.44
CA CYS A 85 0.54 5.13 15.60
C CYS A 85 0.89 4.58 14.20
N PRO A 86 -0.04 4.15 13.35
CA PRO A 86 -1.51 4.01 13.50
C PRO A 86 -1.97 2.54 13.55
N LYS A 87 -3.28 2.30 13.68
CA LYS A 87 -3.95 1.01 13.47
C LYS A 87 -5.01 1.14 12.38
N MET A 88 -5.09 0.17 11.48
CA MET A 88 -6.17 0.06 10.49
C MET A 88 -6.82 -1.32 10.64
N ALA A 89 -8.12 -1.37 10.85
CA ALA A 89 -8.84 -2.60 11.08
C ALA A 89 -10.26 -2.54 10.53
N PHE A 90 -10.80 -3.68 10.11
CA PHE A 90 -12.22 -3.80 9.83
C PHE A 90 -13.04 -3.88 11.12
N ASP A 91 -14.22 -3.27 11.11
CA ASP A 91 -15.17 -3.33 12.20
C ASP A 91 -15.63 -4.78 12.48
N PRO A 92 -16.09 -5.08 13.71
CA PRO A 92 -16.46 -6.44 14.09
C PRO A 92 -17.62 -7.03 13.28
N ASN A 93 -18.58 -6.19 12.88
CA ASN A 93 -19.85 -6.62 12.29
C ASN A 93 -20.08 -6.07 10.88
N MET A 94 -19.58 -4.88 10.60
CA MET A 94 -19.73 -4.20 9.32
C MET A 94 -18.41 -4.27 8.55
N ASN A 95 -18.49 -4.26 7.22
CA ASN A 95 -17.34 -4.17 6.33
C ASN A 95 -16.76 -2.74 6.26
N ASN A 96 -16.83 -1.99 7.36
CA ASN A 96 -16.22 -0.69 7.48
C ASN A 96 -14.78 -0.87 7.95
N VAL A 97 -13.88 0.02 7.54
CA VAL A 97 -12.50 0.05 8.00
C VAL A 97 -12.28 1.29 8.84
N THR A 98 -11.83 1.12 10.06
CA THR A 98 -11.52 2.21 10.98
C THR A 98 -10.02 2.37 11.12
N VAL A 99 -9.53 3.59 10.82
CA VAL A 99 -8.17 4.04 11.10
C VAL A 99 -8.17 4.69 12.47
N THR A 100 -7.30 4.20 13.36
CA THR A 100 -7.14 4.68 14.73
C THR A 100 -5.73 5.22 14.93
N LEU A 101 -5.62 6.41 15.51
CA LEU A 101 -4.36 7.11 15.73
C LEU A 101 -4.36 7.81 17.10
N ALA A 102 -3.30 7.64 17.88
CA ALA A 102 -3.08 8.41 19.10
C ALA A 102 -2.69 9.85 18.75
N THR A 103 -3.27 10.82 19.44
CA THR A 103 -3.04 12.24 19.22
C THR A 103 -2.86 12.95 20.55
N TYR A 104 -2.04 14.00 20.60
CA TYR A 104 -1.95 14.90 21.73
C TYR A 104 -2.82 16.13 21.45
N PRO A 105 -3.93 16.32 22.17
CA PRO A 105 -4.79 17.48 21.98
C PRO A 105 -4.01 18.79 22.19
N SER A 106 -4.45 19.87 21.56
CA SER A 106 -3.86 21.20 21.75
C SER A 106 -4.18 21.72 23.15
N GLY A 107 -3.34 21.39 24.12
CA GLY A 107 -3.48 21.69 25.55
C GLY A 107 -2.85 20.57 26.37
N SER A 108 -2.29 20.87 27.54
CA SER A 108 -1.63 19.88 28.41
C SER A 108 -2.63 18.79 28.85
N GLY A 109 -2.71 17.71 28.08
CA GLY A 109 -3.69 16.64 28.24
C GLY A 109 -3.11 15.28 27.86
N ALA A 110 -3.74 14.23 28.39
CA ALA A 110 -3.38 12.86 28.07
C ALA A 110 -3.60 12.54 26.58
N PRO A 111 -2.82 11.61 25.99
CA PRO A 111 -3.03 11.19 24.61
C PRO A 111 -4.47 10.71 24.41
N THR A 112 -5.12 11.22 23.38
CA THR A 112 -6.49 10.89 22.99
C THR A 112 -6.48 10.08 21.71
N THR A 113 -7.37 9.10 21.62
CA THR A 113 -7.54 8.26 20.43
C THR A 113 -8.43 8.96 19.41
N ALA A 114 -7.89 9.25 18.23
CA ALA A 114 -8.61 9.75 17.08
C ALA A 114 -8.97 8.59 16.15
N GLN A 115 -10.15 8.67 15.53
CA GLN A 115 -10.65 7.64 14.62
C GLN A 115 -11.19 8.27 13.33
N CYS A 116 -11.01 7.55 12.22
CA CYS A 116 -11.60 7.88 10.93
C CYS A 116 -12.04 6.60 10.23
N SER A 117 -13.31 6.50 9.87
CA SER A 117 -13.88 5.28 9.30
C SER A 117 -14.19 5.44 7.81
N ILE A 118 -13.85 4.41 7.05
CA ILE A 118 -14.21 4.20 5.65
C ILE A 118 -15.37 3.21 5.65
N GLU A 119 -16.51 3.61 5.10
CA GLU A 119 -17.71 2.79 5.10
C GLU A 119 -17.78 1.89 3.86
N ASN A 120 -18.41 0.71 4.02
CA ASN A 120 -18.76 -0.20 2.93
C ASN A 120 -17.58 -0.63 2.04
N VAL A 121 -16.47 -1.05 2.66
CA VAL A 121 -15.30 -1.56 1.92
C VAL A 121 -15.69 -2.86 1.18
N PRO A 122 -15.48 -2.96 -0.15
CA PRO A 122 -15.83 -4.15 -0.91
C PRO A 122 -15.10 -5.40 -0.41
N LEU A 123 -15.85 -6.49 -0.28
CA LEU A 123 -15.36 -7.82 0.08
C LEU A 123 -15.25 -8.71 -1.17
N GLN A 124 -14.49 -9.81 -1.10
CA GLN A 124 -14.30 -10.77 -2.20
C GLN A 124 -13.73 -10.17 -3.50
N THR A 125 -13.15 -8.98 -3.42
CA THR A 125 -12.40 -8.32 -4.49
C THR A 125 -11.15 -7.67 -3.92
N TRP A 126 -10.15 -7.44 -4.78
CA TRP A 126 -8.99 -6.65 -4.40
C TRP A 126 -9.40 -5.18 -4.26
N THR A 127 -9.22 -4.66 -3.06
CA THR A 127 -9.55 -3.29 -2.71
C THR A 127 -8.30 -2.59 -2.19
N ASN A 128 -8.04 -1.37 -2.66
CA ASN A 128 -6.93 -0.58 -2.18
C ASN A 128 -7.38 0.41 -1.10
N LEU A 129 -6.70 0.37 0.04
CA LEU A 129 -6.92 1.28 1.16
C LEU A 129 -5.67 2.13 1.35
N ILE A 130 -5.83 3.45 1.30
CA ILE A 130 -4.74 4.39 1.54
C ILE A 130 -5.15 5.33 2.67
N MET A 131 -4.28 5.51 3.65
CA MET A 131 -4.38 6.58 4.62
C MET A 131 -3.17 7.50 4.50
N THR A 132 -3.42 8.80 4.45
CA THR A 132 -2.37 9.83 4.44
C THR A 132 -2.67 10.86 5.51
N LEU A 133 -1.68 11.12 6.34
CA LEU A 133 -1.73 12.14 7.36
C LEU A 133 -0.93 13.34 6.87
N ASN A 134 -1.58 14.50 6.80
CA ASN A 134 -0.98 15.78 6.47
C ASN A 134 -1.28 16.79 7.59
N GLY A 135 -0.31 17.00 8.49
CA GLY A 135 -0.50 17.76 9.72
C GLY A 135 -1.50 17.06 10.63
N ASN A 136 -2.68 17.66 10.81
CA ASN A 136 -3.80 17.10 11.57
C ASN A 136 -4.94 16.60 10.68
N ALA A 137 -4.81 16.65 9.35
CA ALA A 137 -5.80 16.08 8.44
C ALA A 137 -5.42 14.63 8.09
N LEU A 138 -6.32 13.70 8.38
CA LEU A 138 -6.23 12.31 7.97
C LEU A 138 -7.17 12.09 6.79
N ASP A 139 -6.58 11.94 5.60
CA ASP A 139 -7.30 11.60 4.39
C ASP A 139 -7.26 10.10 4.16
N CYS A 140 -8.43 9.52 3.87
CA CYS A 140 -8.61 8.11 3.58
C CYS A 140 -9.11 7.95 2.14
N TYR A 141 -8.44 7.07 1.39
CA TYR A 141 -8.78 6.75 0.02
C TYR A 141 -9.20 5.28 -0.10
N LEU A 142 -10.20 5.05 -0.93
CA LEU A 142 -10.68 3.74 -1.35
C LEU A 142 -10.51 3.66 -2.87
N ASP A 143 -9.75 2.68 -3.35
CA ASP A 143 -9.47 2.48 -4.77
C ASP A 143 -8.94 3.76 -5.47
N GLY A 144 -8.02 4.44 -4.78
CA GLY A 144 -7.39 5.68 -5.27
C GLY A 144 -8.29 6.93 -5.26
N LYS A 145 -9.52 6.84 -4.74
CA LYS A 145 -10.45 7.98 -4.62
C LYS A 145 -10.56 8.42 -3.16
N LEU A 146 -10.52 9.73 -2.91
CA LEU A 146 -10.73 10.28 -1.57
C LEU A 146 -12.17 10.01 -1.12
N VAL A 147 -12.34 9.25 -0.04
CA VAL A 147 -13.66 8.90 0.51
C VAL A 147 -13.97 9.60 1.82
N ARG A 148 -12.93 9.96 2.59
CA ARG A 148 -13.10 10.62 3.88
C ARG A 148 -11.89 11.49 4.20
N THR A 149 -12.15 12.65 4.78
CA THR A 149 -11.14 13.47 5.46
C THR A 149 -11.61 13.67 6.90
N CYS A 150 -10.75 13.33 7.86
CA CYS A 150 -11.01 13.53 9.28
C CYS A 150 -9.98 14.49 9.86
N LEU A 151 -10.44 15.52 10.58
CA LEU A 151 -9.56 16.38 11.35
C LEU A 151 -9.27 15.73 12.70
N MET A 152 -8.00 15.47 12.95
CA MET A 152 -7.52 14.94 14.21
C MET A 152 -7.65 16.00 15.30
N PRO A 153 -8.08 15.65 16.53
CA PRO A 153 -8.31 16.58 17.63
C PRO A 153 -7.01 17.16 18.22
N GLY A 154 -5.85 16.81 17.64
CA GLY A 154 -4.54 17.17 18.16
C GLY A 154 -3.41 16.78 17.22
N VAL A 155 -2.18 16.96 17.69
CA VAL A 155 -0.97 16.57 16.96
C VAL A 155 -0.82 15.04 17.03
N PRO A 156 -0.70 14.35 15.90
CA PRO A 156 -0.44 12.92 15.85
C PRO A 156 0.75 12.50 16.71
N ASN A 157 0.53 11.49 17.56
CA ASN A 157 1.64 10.87 18.25
C ASN A 157 2.41 10.01 17.24
N VAL A 158 3.71 10.26 17.14
CA VAL A 158 4.65 9.44 16.36
C VAL A 158 5.85 9.01 17.20
N SER A 159 5.89 9.43 18.48
CA SER A 159 6.97 9.08 19.40
C SER A 159 6.73 7.68 19.97
N ASN A 160 7.83 6.99 20.29
CA ASN A 160 7.81 5.64 20.86
C ASN A 160 6.98 4.62 20.05
N ALA A 161 6.87 4.83 18.73
CA ALA A 161 6.15 3.93 17.85
C ALA A 161 6.96 2.65 17.62
N GLY A 162 6.45 1.53 18.13
CA GLY A 162 7.13 0.24 18.05
C GLY A 162 7.11 -0.39 16.66
N THR A 163 7.43 -1.69 16.63
CA THR A 163 7.34 -2.55 15.44
C THR A 163 5.92 -2.56 14.89
N LEU A 164 5.77 -2.35 13.58
CA LEU A 164 4.47 -2.50 12.93
C LEU A 164 4.21 -3.99 12.69
N VAL A 165 3.01 -4.42 13.05
CA VAL A 165 2.51 -5.77 12.85
C VAL A 165 1.45 -5.73 11.76
N LEU A 166 1.74 -6.39 10.66
CA LEU A 166 0.83 -6.60 9.53
C LEU A 166 0.16 -7.96 9.72
N THR A 167 -1.17 -7.97 9.60
CA THR A 167 -2.05 -9.14 9.79
C THR A 167 -1.73 -9.96 11.04
N PRO A 168 -1.97 -9.42 12.26
CA PRO A 168 -1.66 -10.11 13.50
C PRO A 168 -2.36 -11.48 13.60
N ASN A 169 -1.63 -12.48 14.10
CA ASN A 169 -2.13 -13.84 14.20
C ASN A 169 -3.42 -13.91 15.02
N ASN A 170 -4.44 -14.62 14.51
CA ASN A 170 -5.76 -14.81 15.14
C ASN A 170 -6.59 -13.54 15.39
N GLN A 171 -6.14 -12.37 14.91
CA GLN A 171 -6.88 -11.10 15.05
C GLN A 171 -7.05 -10.38 13.70
N SER A 172 -6.64 -11.01 12.60
CA SER A 172 -6.78 -10.48 11.24
C SER A 172 -8.01 -11.08 10.52
N PHE A 173 -8.32 -10.53 9.35
CA PHE A 173 -9.36 -11.05 8.46
C PHE A 173 -8.86 -12.30 7.72
N GLN A 174 -9.77 -13.12 7.18
CA GLN A 174 -9.40 -14.23 6.32
C GLN A 174 -9.23 -13.74 4.88
N GLY A 175 -8.04 -13.95 4.30
CA GLY A 175 -7.77 -13.63 2.91
C GLY A 175 -6.31 -13.26 2.66
N TYR A 176 -6.10 -12.23 1.84
CA TYR A 176 -4.78 -11.83 1.37
C TYR A 176 -4.58 -10.33 1.58
N THR A 177 -3.33 -9.93 1.80
CA THR A 177 -2.91 -8.54 1.58
C THR A 177 -1.90 -8.50 0.45
N GLY A 178 -1.72 -7.33 -0.15
CA GLY A 178 -0.74 -7.12 -1.21
C GLY A 178 -0.22 -5.70 -1.23
N ASN A 179 1.00 -5.55 -1.74
CA ASN A 179 1.64 -4.25 -2.00
C ASN A 179 1.45 -3.25 -0.84
N PHE A 180 1.79 -3.68 0.38
CA PHE A 180 1.80 -2.78 1.53
C PHE A 180 2.95 -1.79 1.36
N GLN A 181 2.63 -0.51 1.30
CA GLN A 181 3.58 0.56 1.05
C GLN A 181 3.55 1.58 2.20
N TYR A 182 4.72 2.03 2.62
CA TYR A 182 4.86 3.17 3.55
C TYR A 182 5.62 4.31 2.87
N PHE A 183 5.11 5.53 3.02
CA PHE A 183 5.77 6.76 2.55
C PHE A 183 5.97 7.71 3.73
N LYS A 184 7.17 8.31 3.83
CA LYS A 184 7.54 9.29 4.87
C LYS A 184 6.97 10.70 4.63
N ARG A 185 5.90 10.80 3.85
CA ARG A 185 5.24 12.05 3.44
C ARG A 185 3.75 11.81 3.23
N ALA A 186 3.00 12.90 3.18
CA ALA A 186 1.65 12.87 2.68
C ALA A 186 1.65 12.64 1.16
N VAL A 187 0.67 11.89 0.66
CA VAL A 187 0.39 11.76 -0.77
C VAL A 187 -0.82 12.60 -1.15
N ASN A 188 -0.80 13.17 -2.35
CA ASN A 188 -1.95 13.91 -2.89
C ASN A 188 -2.91 12.97 -3.66
N PRO A 189 -4.13 13.41 -4.03
CA PRO A 189 -5.09 12.55 -4.73
C PRO A 189 -4.60 11.96 -6.05
N ARG A 190 -3.76 12.68 -6.80
CA ARG A 190 -3.18 12.19 -8.06
C ARG A 190 -2.21 11.05 -7.81
N GLU A 191 -1.39 11.18 -6.79
CA GLU A 191 -0.45 10.14 -6.35
C GLU A 191 -1.20 8.93 -5.75
N ALA A 192 -2.24 9.16 -4.94
CA ALA A 192 -3.09 8.10 -4.42
C ALA A 192 -3.72 7.27 -5.55
N TYR A 193 -4.20 7.94 -6.60
CA TYR A 193 -4.67 7.26 -7.81
C TYR A 193 -3.54 6.52 -8.55
N SER A 194 -2.33 7.09 -8.61
CA SER A 194 -1.15 6.42 -9.18
C SER A 194 -0.81 5.13 -8.43
N ILE A 195 -0.78 5.17 -7.09
CA ILE A 195 -0.55 4.02 -6.21
C ILE A 195 -1.62 2.94 -6.45
N TYR A 196 -2.89 3.33 -6.55
CA TYR A 196 -3.96 2.40 -6.93
C TYR A 196 -3.74 1.78 -8.32
N LYS A 197 -3.25 2.56 -9.29
CA LYS A 197 -2.98 2.06 -10.64
C LYS A 197 -1.80 1.08 -10.71
N GLU A 198 -0.91 1.06 -9.71
CA GLU A 198 0.17 0.07 -9.61
C GLU A 198 -0.35 -1.35 -9.34
N GLY A 199 -1.51 -1.48 -8.69
CA GLY A 199 -2.15 -2.77 -8.39
C GLY A 199 -1.60 -3.50 -7.17
N TYR A 200 -2.24 -4.62 -6.81
CA TYR A 200 -1.92 -5.43 -5.62
C TYR A 200 -0.59 -6.20 -5.73
N GLY A 201 -0.07 -6.40 -6.95
CA GLY A 201 1.20 -7.07 -7.22
C GLY A 201 2.43 -6.20 -6.98
N GLY A 202 2.26 -4.90 -6.75
CA GLY A 202 3.35 -3.96 -6.48
C GLY A 202 4.08 -3.43 -7.69
N SER A 203 4.92 -2.43 -7.45
CA SER A 203 5.67 -1.64 -8.43
C SER A 203 6.86 -2.37 -9.07
N ASN A 204 6.93 -3.71 -8.95
CA ASN A 204 7.77 -4.53 -9.81
C ASN A 204 7.12 -4.59 -11.20
N TRP A 205 7.18 -3.47 -11.93
CA TRP A 205 6.73 -3.29 -13.31
C TRP A 205 7.21 -4.44 -14.22
N LEU A 206 8.42 -4.95 -13.97
CA LEU A 206 8.99 -6.10 -14.67
C LEU A 206 8.24 -7.40 -14.32
N SER A 207 7.99 -7.67 -13.04
CA SER A 207 7.26 -8.86 -12.57
C SER A 207 5.80 -8.85 -13.02
N ASN A 208 5.11 -7.71 -12.99
CA ASN A 208 3.75 -7.57 -13.49
C ASN A 208 3.65 -7.64 -15.03
N MET A 209 4.69 -7.23 -15.78
CA MET A 209 4.77 -7.48 -17.23
C MET A 209 5.03 -8.96 -17.53
N PHE A 210 5.98 -9.62 -16.85
CA PHE A 210 6.28 -11.04 -17.04
C PHE A 210 5.08 -11.93 -16.67
N ASN A 211 4.32 -11.57 -15.64
CA ASN A 211 3.13 -12.35 -15.25
C ASN A 211 1.96 -12.18 -16.24
N LYS A 212 1.93 -11.09 -17.02
CA LYS A 212 0.86 -10.79 -18.00
C LYS A 212 1.24 -11.13 -19.44
N TYR A 213 2.52 -11.08 -19.78
CA TYR A 213 3.06 -11.36 -21.10
C TYR A 213 4.18 -12.39 -20.95
N ARG A 214 3.96 -13.62 -21.41
CA ARG A 214 5.01 -14.63 -21.52
C ARG A 214 5.94 -14.25 -22.65
N ILE A 215 7.23 -14.17 -22.37
CA ILE A 215 8.25 -13.97 -23.40
C ILE A 215 8.71 -15.36 -23.85
N LYS A 216 8.27 -15.77 -25.04
CA LYS A 216 8.81 -16.97 -25.70
C LYS A 216 10.02 -16.55 -26.55
N LEU A 217 11.21 -16.88 -26.08
CA LEU A 217 12.43 -16.77 -26.89
C LEU A 217 12.58 -18.06 -27.71
N ALA A 218 12.34 -17.99 -29.02
CA ALA A 218 12.49 -19.12 -29.92
C ALA A 218 13.74 -18.95 -30.79
N PHE A 219 14.61 -19.96 -30.78
CA PHE A 219 15.73 -20.08 -31.71
C PHE A 219 15.24 -20.74 -33.00
N MET A 220 15.29 -19.99 -34.10
CA MET A 220 14.85 -20.42 -35.41
C MET A 220 16.05 -20.73 -36.30
N LYS A 221 16.01 -21.84 -37.04
CA LYS A 221 16.94 -22.16 -38.14
C LYS A 221 16.12 -22.52 -39.36
N ASP A 222 16.41 -21.90 -40.51
CA ASP A 222 15.70 -22.13 -41.78
C ASP A 222 14.17 -21.98 -41.64
N ASN A 223 13.74 -20.98 -40.86
CA ASN A 223 12.33 -20.71 -40.55
C ASN A 223 11.60 -21.83 -39.77
N GLN A 224 12.32 -22.78 -39.18
CA GLN A 224 11.78 -23.78 -38.26
C GLN A 224 12.30 -23.57 -36.84
N GLU A 225 11.41 -23.72 -35.85
CA GLU A 225 11.73 -23.59 -34.43
C GLU A 225 12.59 -24.77 -33.98
N VAL A 226 13.82 -24.51 -33.53
CA VAL A 226 14.79 -25.53 -33.09
C VAL A 226 14.74 -25.72 -31.58
N ASN A 227 14.53 -24.62 -30.84
CA ASN A 227 14.41 -24.64 -29.39
C ASN A 227 13.69 -23.39 -28.91
N SER A 228 12.97 -23.46 -27.80
CA SER A 228 12.37 -22.28 -27.18
C SER A 228 12.46 -22.30 -25.66
N LEU A 229 12.55 -21.10 -25.10
CA LEU A 229 12.62 -20.85 -23.68
C LEU A 229 11.48 -19.89 -23.33
N GLU A 230 10.57 -20.34 -22.47
CA GLU A 230 9.44 -19.55 -21.97
C GLU A 230 9.80 -18.98 -20.60
N ILE A 231 9.66 -17.65 -20.47
CA ILE A 231 9.79 -16.92 -19.20
C ILE A 231 8.54 -16.07 -19.01
#